data_AF-A0A8U1F0W7-F1
#
_entry.id   AF-A0A8U1F0W7-F1
#
_cell.length_a   1.000
_cell.length_b   1.000
_cell.length_c   1.000
_cell.angle_alpha   90.00
_cell.angle_beta   90.00
_cell.angle_gamma   90.00
#
_symmetry.space_group_name_H-M   'P 1'
#
loop_
_entity.id
_entity.type
_entity.pdbx_description
1 polymer ?
#
loop_
_entity_poly.entity_id
_entity_poly.type
_entity_poly.pdbx_seq_one_letter_code
_entity_poly.pdbx_strand_id
1 'polypeptide(L)'
;MDDINLHYRFLNWRRRIREIREVGAVRYRERFKRMLRDGDVLSYQGNSDEVGCYVAPRPLSKGNCYFEVTIVDTGVRGMIAVGLVPQYYKLDHQPGWLPHSVAYHADDGKLYNGNTVGQQFGPKCNRGDRIGCGIYLESLEDGRTTVLFTKNGKEVGTVVVPGSPEALYPAVGMHSLGEEVQLDLQAEWGMEEDGLMMVDSHEDEWGRLHDVRVTGTNYPKNRHPGWSRGSIAYHADDGKLFQGSGVGDAFGPRCFEGDVMGCGIMFPRDYILDSGDDSDDGDLEVWPKQRRVQNELYMNDEDEEEDGEEQEGSKVMVFFTRNGKVVGRREVAVPAGGFYPTIGMMSTGEKIRVDLHPLSG
;
A
#
# COMPACT_ATOMS: atom_id res chain seq x y z
N MET A 1 -44.97 -38.66 -31.74
CA MET A 1 -44.52 -37.39 -32.36
C MET A 1 -43.69 -36.54 -31.38
N ASP A 2 -43.58 -36.94 -30.11
CA ASP A 2 -42.92 -36.13 -29.07
C ASP A 2 -41.40 -36.34 -28.94
N ASP A 3 -40.87 -37.50 -29.36
CA ASP A 3 -39.43 -37.81 -29.24
C ASP A 3 -38.53 -36.98 -30.16
N ILE A 4 -39.03 -36.60 -31.34
CA ILE A 4 -38.30 -35.76 -32.30
C ILE A 4 -38.09 -34.36 -31.70
N ASN A 5 -39.08 -33.86 -30.95
CA ASN A 5 -39.05 -32.53 -30.35
C ASN A 5 -38.03 -32.46 -29.19
N LEU A 6 -37.89 -33.54 -28.42
CA LEU A 6 -36.89 -33.63 -27.34
C LEU A 6 -35.47 -33.68 -27.91
N HIS A 7 -35.25 -34.45 -28.99
CA HIS A 7 -33.95 -34.57 -29.65
C HIS A 7 -33.47 -33.24 -30.25
N TYR A 8 -34.37 -32.49 -30.91
CA TYR A 8 -34.07 -31.14 -31.43
C TYR A 8 -33.79 -30.13 -30.33
N ARG A 9 -34.51 -30.19 -29.19
CA ARG A 9 -34.23 -29.34 -28.02
C ARG A 9 -32.87 -29.67 -27.40
N PHE A 10 -32.49 -30.95 -27.35
CA PHE A 10 -31.19 -31.38 -26.84
C PHE A 10 -30.02 -30.97 -27.76
N LEU A 11 -30.20 -31.09 -29.07
CA LEU A 11 -29.22 -30.62 -30.07
C LEU A 11 -29.04 -29.10 -30.03
N ASN A 12 -30.14 -28.34 -29.91
CA ASN A 12 -30.10 -26.89 -29.77
C ASN A 12 -29.47 -26.47 -28.43
N TRP A 13 -29.74 -27.18 -27.34
CA TRP A 13 -29.10 -26.97 -26.05
C TRP A 13 -27.58 -27.23 -26.10
N ARG A 14 -27.16 -28.32 -26.74
CA ARG A 14 -25.73 -28.63 -26.94
C ARG A 14 -25.02 -27.64 -27.85
N ARG A 15 -25.68 -27.17 -28.92
CA ARG A 15 -25.15 -26.07 -29.77
C ARG A 15 -25.01 -24.79 -28.97
N ARG A 16 -26.01 -24.43 -28.17
CA ARG A 16 -26.00 -23.21 -27.33
C ARG A 16 -24.96 -23.28 -26.22
N ILE A 17 -24.74 -24.44 -25.60
CA ILE A 17 -23.64 -24.67 -24.66
C ILE A 17 -22.28 -24.59 -25.37
N ARG A 18 -22.17 -25.16 -26.58
CA ARG A 18 -20.94 -25.07 -27.38
C ARG A 18 -20.65 -23.63 -27.78
N GLU A 19 -21.64 -22.86 -28.24
CA GLU A 19 -21.53 -21.42 -28.50
C GLU A 19 -21.18 -20.63 -27.24
N ILE A 20 -21.82 -20.89 -26.09
CA ILE A 20 -21.46 -20.21 -24.83
C ILE A 20 -20.03 -20.54 -24.40
N ARG A 21 -19.60 -21.80 -24.56
CA ARG A 21 -18.23 -22.24 -24.28
C ARG A 21 -17.22 -21.70 -25.29
N GLU A 22 -17.58 -21.57 -26.57
CA GLU A 22 -16.74 -20.97 -27.62
C GLU A 22 -16.64 -19.45 -27.45
N VAL A 23 -17.74 -18.76 -27.16
CA VAL A 23 -17.77 -17.32 -26.83
C VAL A 23 -16.99 -17.06 -25.55
N GLY A 24 -17.12 -17.91 -24.54
CA GLY A 24 -16.30 -17.88 -23.32
C GLY A 24 -14.82 -18.15 -23.61
N ALA A 25 -14.48 -19.13 -24.45
CA ALA A 25 -13.11 -19.46 -24.81
C ALA A 25 -12.43 -18.37 -25.66
N VAL A 26 -13.17 -17.65 -26.51
CA VAL A 26 -12.67 -16.48 -27.26
C VAL A 26 -12.38 -15.31 -26.33
N ARG A 27 -13.14 -15.17 -25.24
CA ARG A 27 -13.00 -14.07 -24.27
C ARG A 27 -11.70 -14.10 -23.46
N TYR A 28 -11.05 -15.26 -23.37
CA TYR A 28 -9.85 -15.49 -22.56
C TYR A 28 -8.63 -15.94 -23.37
N ARG A 29 -8.50 -15.47 -24.62
CA ARG A 29 -7.27 -15.66 -25.41
C ARG A 29 -6.42 -14.41 -25.32
N GLU A 30 -5.12 -14.60 -25.21
CA GLU A 30 -4.15 -13.55 -25.45
C GLU A 30 -4.35 -12.96 -26.85
N ARG A 31 -4.01 -11.68 -27.02
CA ARG A 31 -4.05 -11.02 -28.32
C ARG A 31 -2.75 -10.29 -28.53
N PHE A 32 -2.12 -10.52 -29.68
CA PHE A 32 -0.91 -9.79 -30.01
C PHE A 32 -0.76 -9.57 -31.51
N LYS A 33 0.00 -8.55 -31.88
CA LYS A 33 0.36 -8.24 -33.27
C LYS A 33 1.82 -7.78 -33.30
N ARG A 34 2.60 -8.27 -34.27
CA ARG A 34 4.04 -7.96 -34.43
C ARG A 34 4.87 -8.29 -33.17
N MET A 35 4.45 -9.32 -32.44
CA MET A 35 5.14 -9.89 -31.30
C MET A 35 5.29 -11.39 -31.55
N LEU A 36 6.41 -11.97 -31.11
CA LEU A 36 6.57 -13.40 -30.94
C LEU A 36 6.46 -13.71 -29.44
N ARG A 37 5.74 -14.77 -29.08
CA ARG A 37 5.69 -15.29 -27.72
C ARG A 37 6.30 -16.68 -27.68
N ASP A 38 7.30 -16.86 -26.82
CA ASP A 38 7.89 -18.16 -26.49
C ASP A 38 7.87 -18.36 -24.96
N GLY A 39 6.92 -19.16 -24.48
CA GLY A 39 6.62 -19.26 -23.06
C GLY A 39 6.23 -17.89 -22.47
N ASP A 40 7.08 -17.38 -21.59
CA ASP A 40 6.92 -16.09 -20.92
C ASP A 40 7.76 -14.98 -21.55
N VAL A 41 8.51 -15.28 -22.61
CA VAL A 41 9.29 -14.29 -23.36
C VAL A 41 8.44 -13.70 -24.49
N LEU A 42 8.45 -12.37 -24.58
CA LEU A 42 7.87 -11.60 -25.68
C LEU A 42 8.99 -10.87 -26.43
N SER A 43 9.06 -11.06 -27.74
CA SER A 43 10.05 -10.40 -28.60
C SER A 43 9.37 -9.64 -29.73
N TYR A 44 9.88 -8.46 -30.07
CA TYR A 44 9.36 -7.64 -31.17
C TYR A 44 9.62 -8.29 -32.54
N GLN A 45 8.61 -8.26 -33.42
CA GLN A 45 8.65 -8.84 -34.77
C GLN A 45 8.09 -7.89 -35.86
N GLY A 46 7.97 -6.60 -35.56
CA GLY A 46 7.53 -5.61 -36.54
C GLY A 46 8.67 -5.08 -37.40
N ASN A 47 8.33 -4.34 -38.44
CA ASN A 47 9.30 -3.62 -39.27
C ASN A 47 9.54 -2.20 -38.72
N SER A 48 10.32 -1.38 -39.43
CA SER A 48 10.52 0.04 -39.06
C SER A 48 9.17 0.75 -38.88
N ASP A 49 9.07 1.53 -37.80
CA ASP A 49 7.93 2.39 -37.46
C ASP A 49 6.61 1.68 -37.11
N GLU A 50 6.57 0.35 -37.10
CA GLU A 50 5.39 -0.40 -36.69
C GLU A 50 5.33 -0.63 -35.18
N VAL A 51 4.17 -0.44 -34.55
CA VAL A 51 4.02 -0.83 -33.13
C VAL A 51 3.59 -2.29 -33.03
N GLY A 52 4.27 -3.05 -32.16
CA GLY A 52 3.84 -4.33 -31.65
C GLY A 52 3.17 -4.18 -30.29
N CYS A 53 2.13 -4.97 -30.04
CA CYS A 53 1.38 -4.92 -28.79
C CYS A 53 0.86 -6.31 -28.44
N TYR A 54 0.99 -6.65 -27.17
CA TYR A 54 0.49 -7.86 -26.53
C TYR A 54 -0.51 -7.46 -25.43
N VAL A 55 -1.63 -8.19 -25.35
CA VAL A 55 -2.64 -8.06 -24.31
C VAL A 55 -2.91 -9.45 -23.73
N ALA A 56 -2.79 -9.54 -22.40
CA ALA A 56 -2.97 -10.78 -21.65
C ALA A 56 -4.41 -11.33 -21.76
N PRO A 57 -4.61 -12.64 -21.52
CA PRO A 57 -5.91 -13.30 -21.67
C PRO A 57 -6.94 -12.93 -20.58
N ARG A 58 -6.50 -12.41 -19.43
CA ARG A 58 -7.37 -12.10 -18.27
C ARG A 58 -7.09 -10.69 -17.77
N PRO A 59 -8.12 -9.99 -17.27
CA PRO A 59 -7.93 -8.72 -16.59
C PRO A 59 -7.26 -8.95 -15.23
N LEU A 60 -6.74 -7.88 -14.64
CA LEU A 60 -6.38 -7.90 -13.23
C LEU A 60 -7.64 -8.08 -12.37
N SER A 61 -7.46 -8.69 -11.20
CA SER A 61 -8.54 -9.02 -10.27
C SER A 61 -8.03 -9.07 -8.83
N LYS A 62 -8.93 -9.26 -7.85
CA LYS A 62 -8.54 -9.41 -6.44
C LYS A 62 -7.53 -10.54 -6.18
N GLY A 63 -7.60 -11.63 -6.96
CA GLY A 63 -6.67 -12.76 -6.82
C GLY A 63 -5.42 -12.67 -7.71
N ASN A 64 -5.33 -11.64 -8.57
CA ASN A 64 -4.18 -11.39 -9.42
C ASN A 64 -4.18 -9.90 -9.80
N CYS A 65 -3.68 -9.05 -8.92
CA CYS A 65 -3.78 -7.60 -9.00
C CYS A 65 -2.49 -6.91 -9.46
N TYR A 66 -1.44 -7.67 -9.78
CA TYR A 66 -0.12 -7.16 -10.14
C TYR A 66 0.57 -8.10 -11.13
N PHE A 67 1.42 -7.55 -11.99
CA PHE A 67 2.29 -8.30 -12.87
C PHE A 67 3.62 -7.55 -13.08
N GLU A 68 4.68 -8.27 -13.40
CA GLU A 68 5.98 -7.68 -13.74
C GLU A 68 6.42 -8.01 -15.16
N VAL A 69 7.24 -7.13 -15.72
CA VAL A 69 7.89 -7.27 -17.01
C VAL A 69 9.37 -6.97 -16.82
N THR A 70 10.22 -7.98 -17.00
CA THR A 70 11.67 -7.83 -16.97
C THR A 70 12.18 -7.52 -18.36
N ILE A 71 12.95 -6.44 -18.52
CA ILE A 71 13.55 -6.08 -19.81
C ILE A 71 14.76 -6.97 -20.08
N VAL A 72 14.60 -7.91 -21.02
CA VAL A 72 15.67 -8.83 -21.43
C VAL A 72 16.63 -8.13 -22.39
N ASP A 73 16.10 -7.33 -23.32
CA ASP A 73 16.85 -6.48 -24.24
C ASP A 73 16.01 -5.24 -24.60
N THR A 74 16.65 -4.06 -24.60
CA THR A 74 16.02 -2.79 -24.98
C THR A 74 15.90 -2.63 -26.50
N GLY A 75 16.56 -3.48 -27.28
CA GLY A 75 16.66 -3.31 -28.72
C GLY A 75 17.28 -1.97 -29.10
N VAL A 76 16.89 -1.43 -30.25
CA VAL A 76 17.50 -0.22 -30.83
C VAL A 76 17.05 1.07 -30.11
N ARG A 77 15.78 1.16 -29.67
CA ARG A 77 15.19 2.40 -29.12
C ARG A 77 14.70 2.27 -27.68
N GLY A 78 14.49 1.06 -27.16
CA GLY A 78 13.96 0.86 -25.82
C GLY A 78 12.50 1.26 -25.64
N MET A 79 11.72 1.34 -26.71
CA MET A 79 10.32 1.78 -26.73
C MET A 79 9.37 0.67 -26.29
N ILE A 80 9.63 0.21 -25.06
CA ILE A 80 8.88 -0.81 -24.35
C ILE A 80 7.90 -0.10 -23.42
N ALA A 81 6.62 -0.39 -23.56
CA ALA A 81 5.57 0.13 -22.69
C ALA A 81 4.92 -0.98 -21.90
N VAL A 82 4.70 -0.77 -20.60
CA VAL A 82 4.05 -1.74 -19.71
C VAL A 82 2.85 -1.06 -19.05
N GLY A 83 1.70 -1.71 -19.08
CA GLY A 83 0.51 -1.10 -18.49
C GLY A 83 -0.78 -1.89 -18.65
N LEU A 84 -1.89 -1.18 -18.58
CA LEU A 84 -3.25 -1.72 -18.61
C LEU A 84 -4.06 -1.13 -19.75
N VAL A 85 -4.84 -1.99 -20.41
CA VAL A 85 -5.68 -1.62 -21.56
C VAL A 85 -7.07 -2.27 -21.47
N PRO A 86 -8.09 -1.73 -22.16
CA PRO A 86 -9.38 -2.41 -22.27
C PRO A 86 -9.28 -3.68 -23.11
N GLN A 87 -10.23 -4.60 -22.92
CA GLN A 87 -10.29 -5.90 -23.61
C GLN A 87 -10.04 -5.83 -25.14
N TYR A 88 -10.60 -4.81 -25.80
CA TYR A 88 -10.52 -4.65 -27.26
C TYR A 88 -9.61 -3.48 -27.68
N TYR A 89 -8.46 -3.34 -27.02
CA TYR A 89 -7.43 -2.38 -27.41
C TYR A 89 -6.90 -2.62 -28.83
N LYS A 90 -6.49 -1.56 -29.54
CA LYS A 90 -5.85 -1.71 -30.86
C LYS A 90 -4.42 -2.19 -30.69
N LEU A 91 -4.04 -3.25 -31.41
CA LEU A 91 -2.73 -3.91 -31.25
C LEU A 91 -1.60 -3.26 -32.09
N ASP A 92 -1.87 -2.11 -32.71
CA ASP A 92 -0.92 -1.31 -33.48
C ASP A 92 -0.66 0.05 -32.82
N HIS A 93 -0.97 0.17 -31.54
CA HIS A 93 -0.70 1.34 -30.70
C HIS A 93 -0.06 0.88 -29.40
N GLN A 94 0.82 1.71 -28.84
CA GLN A 94 1.41 1.43 -27.53
C GLN A 94 0.32 1.49 -26.45
N PRO A 95 0.38 0.65 -25.41
CA PRO A 95 -0.38 0.86 -24.19
C PRO A 95 -0.25 2.31 -23.70
N GLY A 96 -1.35 2.90 -23.24
CA GLY A 96 -1.41 4.29 -22.78
C GLY A 96 -1.67 5.34 -23.87
N TRP A 97 -1.57 5.02 -25.16
CA TRP A 97 -1.80 6.01 -26.24
C TRP A 97 -3.27 6.26 -26.57
N LEU A 98 -4.16 5.28 -26.35
CA LEU A 98 -5.59 5.38 -26.68
C LEU A 98 -6.46 5.43 -25.42
N PRO A 99 -7.65 6.05 -25.47
CA PRO A 99 -8.53 6.21 -24.30
C PRO A 99 -8.75 4.93 -23.49
N HIS A 100 -8.95 5.10 -22.17
CA HIS A 100 -9.16 4.02 -21.20
C HIS A 100 -7.96 3.07 -21.01
N SER A 101 -6.76 3.48 -21.43
CA SER A 101 -5.53 2.76 -21.16
C SER A 101 -4.52 3.61 -20.41
N VAL A 102 -3.59 2.95 -19.73
CA VAL A 102 -2.51 3.60 -19.00
C VAL A 102 -1.25 2.76 -19.06
N ALA A 103 -0.08 3.39 -19.25
CA ALA A 103 1.18 2.68 -19.30
C ALA A 103 2.37 3.55 -18.92
N TYR A 104 3.40 2.89 -18.40
CA TYR A 104 4.71 3.44 -18.13
C TYR A 104 5.68 3.01 -19.24
N HIS A 105 6.35 3.99 -19.86
CA HIS A 105 7.21 3.79 -21.03
C HIS A 105 8.69 3.81 -20.60
N ALA A 106 9.44 2.78 -21.00
CA ALA A 106 10.80 2.54 -20.54
C ALA A 106 11.82 3.54 -21.09
N ASP A 107 11.64 3.98 -22.35
CA ASP A 107 12.58 4.84 -23.07
C ASP A 107 12.66 6.26 -22.54
N ASP A 108 11.56 6.79 -22.00
CA ASP A 108 11.48 8.16 -21.50
C ASP A 108 11.07 8.29 -20.03
N GLY A 109 10.60 7.21 -19.41
CA GLY A 109 10.16 7.20 -18.02
C GLY A 109 8.82 7.92 -17.81
N LYS A 110 8.03 8.11 -18.86
CA LYS A 110 6.76 8.83 -18.76
C LYS A 110 5.55 7.92 -18.62
N LEU A 111 4.51 8.50 -18.06
CA LEU A 111 3.17 7.91 -17.98
C LEU A 111 2.33 8.39 -19.15
N TYR A 112 1.70 7.45 -19.84
CA TYR A 112 0.75 7.71 -20.92
C TYR A 112 -0.63 7.19 -20.48
N ASN A 113 -1.64 8.04 -20.46
CA ASN A 113 -2.96 7.74 -19.86
C ASN A 113 -4.14 8.04 -20.80
N GLY A 114 -4.05 7.53 -22.01
CA GLY A 114 -5.07 7.62 -23.04
C GLY A 114 -4.82 8.68 -24.11
N ASN A 115 -3.57 9.14 -24.23
CA ASN A 115 -3.13 10.10 -25.22
C ASN A 115 -1.66 9.85 -25.59
N THR A 116 -1.18 10.44 -26.68
CA THR A 116 0.19 10.27 -27.20
C THR A 116 1.22 11.21 -26.57
N VAL A 117 0.84 11.98 -25.55
CA VAL A 117 1.69 12.96 -24.87
C VAL A 117 1.98 12.49 -23.45
N GLY A 118 3.14 11.87 -23.26
CA GLY A 118 3.55 11.35 -21.95
C GLY A 118 3.76 12.46 -20.93
N GLN A 119 3.42 12.17 -19.67
CA GLN A 119 3.65 13.02 -18.51
C GLN A 119 4.87 12.54 -17.73
N GLN A 120 5.66 13.46 -17.18
CA GLN A 120 6.81 13.08 -16.34
C GLN A 120 6.31 12.27 -15.14
N PHE A 121 6.91 11.09 -14.93
CA PHE A 121 6.42 10.15 -13.93
C PHE A 121 7.55 9.44 -13.19
N GLY A 122 8.41 8.72 -13.90
CA GLY A 122 9.49 7.94 -13.32
C GLY A 122 10.82 8.06 -14.06
N PRO A 123 11.85 7.34 -13.60
CA PRO A 123 13.10 7.20 -14.34
C PRO A 123 12.92 6.38 -15.63
N LYS A 124 13.91 6.39 -16.53
CA LYS A 124 13.94 5.44 -17.65
C LYS A 124 14.24 4.02 -17.15
N CYS A 125 13.87 3.00 -17.93
CA CYS A 125 14.19 1.61 -17.65
C CYS A 125 15.11 1.05 -18.74
N ASN A 126 16.07 0.21 -18.34
CA ASN A 126 17.05 -0.40 -19.23
C ASN A 126 17.04 -1.93 -19.08
N ARG A 127 17.86 -2.60 -19.88
CA ARG A 127 18.10 -4.03 -19.77
C ARG A 127 18.39 -4.45 -18.32
N GLY A 128 17.66 -5.46 -17.85
CA GLY A 128 17.73 -5.99 -16.49
C GLY A 128 16.77 -5.33 -15.50
N ASP A 129 16.21 -4.14 -15.81
CA ASP A 129 15.17 -3.53 -14.98
C ASP A 129 13.85 -4.30 -15.09
N ARG A 130 13.10 -4.34 -14.00
CA ARG A 130 11.75 -4.89 -13.91
C ARG A 130 10.74 -3.76 -13.75
N ILE A 131 9.75 -3.72 -14.62
CA ILE A 131 8.62 -2.80 -14.51
C ILE A 131 7.43 -3.58 -13.99
N GLY A 132 6.91 -3.19 -12.83
CA GLY A 132 5.66 -3.73 -12.30
C GLY A 132 4.48 -2.82 -12.60
N CYS A 133 3.31 -3.41 -12.72
CA CYS A 133 2.05 -2.70 -12.87
C CYS A 133 0.94 -3.45 -12.12
N GLY A 134 0.17 -2.73 -11.32
CA GLY A 134 -0.91 -3.31 -10.55
C GLY A 134 -2.04 -2.35 -10.24
N ILE A 135 -3.01 -2.84 -9.49
CA ILE A 135 -4.21 -2.09 -9.08
C ILE A 135 -4.40 -2.16 -7.57
N TYR A 136 -4.78 -1.03 -6.96
CA TYR A 136 -5.32 -1.03 -5.60
C TYR A 136 -6.80 -1.38 -5.65
N LEU A 137 -7.21 -2.36 -4.85
CA LEU A 137 -8.59 -2.88 -4.84
C LEU A 137 -9.55 -2.00 -4.03
N GLU A 138 -9.05 -1.08 -3.21
CA GLU A 138 -9.85 -0.21 -2.35
C GLU A 138 -10.62 0.87 -3.10
N SER A 139 -10.29 1.16 -4.38
CA SER A 139 -10.96 2.20 -5.16
C SER A 139 -12.26 1.74 -5.84
N LEU A 140 -12.75 0.53 -5.53
CA LEU A 140 -13.86 -0.12 -6.23
C LEU A 140 -15.22 0.60 -6.12
N GLU A 141 -15.39 1.51 -5.16
CA GLU A 141 -16.71 2.06 -4.83
C GLU A 141 -17.22 3.17 -5.78
N ASP A 142 -16.39 3.75 -6.65
CA ASP A 142 -16.79 4.87 -7.52
C ASP A 142 -16.58 4.63 -9.02
N GLY A 143 -16.39 3.38 -9.44
CA GLY A 143 -16.11 3.05 -10.85
C GLY A 143 -14.77 3.63 -11.35
N ARG A 144 -13.83 3.87 -10.43
CA ARG A 144 -12.46 4.33 -10.71
C ARG A 144 -11.48 3.29 -10.20
N THR A 145 -10.36 3.09 -10.91
CA THR A 145 -9.31 2.16 -10.49
C THR A 145 -8.02 2.92 -10.27
N THR A 146 -7.42 2.79 -9.09
CA THR A 146 -6.06 3.30 -8.85
C THR A 146 -5.05 2.28 -9.36
N VAL A 147 -4.28 2.68 -10.37
CA VAL A 147 -3.21 1.87 -10.97
C VAL A 147 -1.88 2.34 -10.38
N LEU A 148 -1.03 1.39 -10.01
CA LEU A 148 0.33 1.65 -9.52
C LEU A 148 1.36 1.08 -10.51
N PHE A 149 2.54 1.69 -10.51
CA PHE A 149 3.70 1.20 -11.26
C PHE A 149 4.90 1.10 -10.35
N THR A 150 5.74 0.09 -10.58
CA THR A 150 6.99 -0.11 -9.84
C THR A 150 8.16 -0.23 -10.80
N LYS A 151 9.35 0.06 -10.28
CA LYS A 151 10.62 -0.26 -10.91
C LYS A 151 11.47 -1.03 -9.93
N ASN A 152 11.85 -2.26 -10.28
CA ASN A 152 12.65 -3.15 -9.46
C ASN A 152 12.05 -3.35 -8.06
N GLY A 153 10.73 -3.53 -7.97
CA GLY A 153 9.98 -3.72 -6.73
C GLY A 153 9.61 -2.44 -5.98
N LYS A 154 10.25 -1.29 -6.29
CA LYS A 154 9.95 0.01 -5.66
C LYS A 154 8.87 0.77 -6.41
N GLU A 155 7.87 1.29 -5.70
CA GLU A 155 6.82 2.14 -6.31
C GLU A 155 7.44 3.38 -6.97
N VAL A 156 7.01 3.63 -8.22
CA VAL A 156 7.33 4.84 -9.00
C VAL A 156 6.24 5.89 -8.80
N GLY A 157 4.98 5.45 -8.77
CA GLY A 157 3.83 6.27 -8.45
C GLY A 157 2.52 5.59 -8.82
N THR A 158 1.43 6.35 -8.66
CA THR A 158 0.07 5.89 -8.92
C THR A 158 -0.69 6.84 -9.85
N VAL A 159 -1.79 6.36 -10.42
CA VAL A 159 -2.69 7.14 -11.26
C VAL A 159 -4.11 6.56 -11.17
N VAL A 160 -5.10 7.42 -11.05
CA VAL A 160 -6.51 7.03 -11.05
C VAL A 160 -7.02 7.02 -12.49
N VAL A 161 -7.58 5.89 -12.93
CA VAL A 161 -8.19 5.74 -14.25
C VAL A 161 -9.69 5.44 -14.12
N PRO A 162 -10.54 5.92 -15.05
CA PRO A 162 -11.95 5.57 -15.07
C PRO A 162 -12.14 4.12 -15.51
N GLY A 163 -13.03 3.39 -14.84
CA GLY A 163 -13.37 2.01 -15.15
C GLY A 163 -13.16 1.07 -13.96
N SER A 164 -13.86 -0.07 -14.00
CA SER A 164 -13.67 -1.19 -13.07
C SER A 164 -12.36 -1.93 -13.35
N PRO A 165 -11.64 -2.45 -12.33
CA PRO A 165 -10.43 -3.22 -12.53
C PRO A 165 -10.65 -4.48 -13.38
N GLU A 166 -11.84 -5.06 -13.33
CA GLU A 166 -12.21 -6.23 -14.13
C GLU A 166 -12.26 -5.94 -15.65
N ALA A 167 -12.11 -4.66 -16.05
CA ALA A 167 -12.03 -4.23 -17.44
C ALA A 167 -10.59 -3.95 -17.93
N LEU A 168 -9.59 -4.03 -17.04
CA LEU A 168 -8.20 -3.65 -17.32
C LEU A 168 -7.29 -4.87 -17.46
N TYR A 169 -6.70 -5.02 -18.64
CA TYR A 169 -5.88 -6.16 -19.03
C TYR A 169 -4.41 -5.77 -19.06
N PRO A 170 -3.51 -6.58 -18.47
CA PRO A 170 -2.07 -6.44 -18.65
C PRO A 170 -1.69 -6.38 -20.11
N ALA A 171 -0.86 -5.40 -20.47
CA ALA A 171 -0.40 -5.20 -21.83
C ALA A 171 1.05 -4.76 -21.86
N VAL A 172 1.73 -5.19 -22.92
CA VAL A 172 3.11 -4.84 -23.25
C VAL A 172 3.14 -4.37 -24.69
N GLY A 173 3.78 -3.23 -24.96
CA GLY A 173 4.02 -2.76 -26.31
C GLY A 173 5.51 -2.56 -26.59
N MET A 174 5.87 -2.67 -27.87
CA MET A 174 7.22 -2.60 -28.40
C MET A 174 7.23 -1.89 -29.76
N HIS A 175 8.32 -1.21 -30.10
CA HIS A 175 8.42 -0.40 -31.32
C HIS A 175 9.80 -0.42 -31.99
N SER A 176 10.73 -1.27 -31.54
CA SER A 176 12.03 -1.36 -32.19
C SER A 176 12.63 -2.75 -32.20
N LEU A 177 13.44 -3.00 -33.25
CA LEU A 177 14.12 -4.27 -33.45
C LEU A 177 15.00 -4.63 -32.25
N GLY A 178 14.94 -5.90 -31.86
CA GLY A 178 15.70 -6.44 -30.74
C GLY A 178 15.06 -6.24 -29.36
N GLU A 179 13.92 -5.53 -29.25
CA GLU A 179 13.21 -5.45 -27.97
C GLU A 179 12.69 -6.82 -27.55
N GLU A 180 13.00 -7.20 -26.31
CA GLU A 180 12.62 -8.47 -25.72
C GLU A 180 12.38 -8.30 -24.21
N VAL A 181 11.31 -8.92 -23.71
CA VAL A 181 10.96 -8.91 -22.29
C VAL A 181 10.54 -10.30 -21.81
N GLN A 182 10.69 -10.54 -20.51
CA GLN A 182 10.13 -11.68 -19.81
C GLN A 182 8.93 -11.21 -18.98
N LEU A 183 7.78 -11.82 -19.18
CA LEU A 183 6.50 -11.50 -18.57
C LEU A 183 6.23 -12.41 -17.37
N ASP A 184 5.93 -11.82 -16.22
CA ASP A 184 5.43 -12.55 -15.05
C ASP A 184 4.03 -12.07 -14.69
N LEU A 185 3.01 -12.81 -15.17
CA LEU A 185 1.59 -12.53 -14.89
C LEU A 185 1.14 -13.00 -13.51
N GLN A 186 2.00 -13.67 -12.75
CA GLN A 186 1.71 -14.15 -11.39
C GLN A 186 2.61 -13.48 -10.36
N ALA A 187 3.30 -12.40 -10.75
CA ALA A 187 4.14 -11.67 -9.84
C ALA A 187 3.33 -11.20 -8.64
N GLU A 188 3.87 -11.41 -7.46
CA GLU A 188 3.33 -10.86 -6.24
C GLU A 188 4.10 -9.58 -5.93
N TRP A 189 3.38 -8.46 -5.91
CA TRP A 189 3.94 -7.28 -5.26
C TRP A 189 3.72 -7.44 -3.78
N GLY A 190 4.73 -8.00 -3.11
CA GLY A 190 4.85 -7.79 -1.68
C GLY A 190 4.92 -6.28 -1.49
N MET A 191 3.92 -5.71 -0.82
CA MET A 191 4.19 -4.47 -0.11
C MET A 191 5.34 -4.83 0.83
N GLU A 192 6.58 -4.53 0.46
CA GLU A 192 7.53 -4.15 1.49
C GLU A 192 6.76 -3.06 2.23
N GLU A 193 6.29 -3.37 3.45
CA GLU A 193 5.39 -2.54 4.24
C GLU A 193 5.91 -1.09 4.45
N ASP A 194 7.12 -0.79 3.96
CA ASP A 194 7.86 0.47 3.95
C ASP A 194 7.33 1.54 2.96
N GLY A 195 6.28 1.24 2.18
CA GLY A 195 5.80 2.13 1.10
C GLY A 195 4.53 2.95 1.35
N LEU A 196 3.71 2.66 2.37
CA LEU A 196 2.49 3.43 2.69
C LEU A 196 2.81 4.69 3.52
N MET A 197 3.75 5.51 3.04
CA MET A 197 3.95 6.89 3.49
C MET A 197 3.21 7.81 2.51
N MET A 198 1.89 7.89 2.62
CA MET A 198 1.15 9.01 2.06
C MET A 198 1.48 10.22 2.92
N VAL A 199 2.40 11.07 2.46
CA VAL A 199 2.44 12.47 2.90
C VAL A 199 1.24 13.11 2.22
N ASP A 200 0.12 13.13 2.92
CA ASP A 200 -1.00 13.96 2.51
C ASP A 200 -0.57 15.42 2.70
N SER A 201 -0.26 16.08 1.58
CA SER A 201 0.01 17.52 1.52
C SER A 201 -1.29 18.33 1.32
N HIS A 202 -2.38 17.97 1.99
CA HIS A 202 -3.55 18.83 2.10
C HIS A 202 -3.41 19.72 3.35
N GLU A 203 -2.84 20.90 3.13
CA GLU A 203 -2.60 22.00 4.09
C GLU A 203 -3.87 22.57 4.77
N ASP A 204 -5.08 22.03 4.55
CA ASP A 204 -6.33 22.71 4.91
C ASP A 204 -7.11 22.12 6.11
N GLU A 205 -6.64 21.05 6.78
CA GLU A 205 -7.28 20.55 8.02
C GLU A 205 -6.52 20.89 9.31
N TRP A 206 -5.30 21.42 9.20
CA TRP A 206 -4.42 21.73 10.35
C TRP A 206 -4.79 23.04 11.09
N GLY A 207 -5.77 23.79 10.58
CA GLY A 207 -6.35 24.96 11.25
C GLY A 207 -7.11 24.67 12.54
N ARG A 208 -7.10 23.42 13.04
CA ARG A 208 -7.76 23.01 14.30
C ARG A 208 -6.78 22.59 15.41
N LEU A 209 -5.47 22.59 15.15
CA LEU A 209 -4.43 22.28 16.15
C LEU A 209 -4.02 23.50 16.98
N HIS A 210 -5.00 24.09 17.66
CA HIS A 210 -4.77 25.16 18.63
C HIS A 210 -4.59 24.66 20.07
N ASP A 211 -4.54 23.34 20.30
CA ASP A 211 -4.44 22.80 21.67
C ASP A 211 -3.59 21.52 21.76
N VAL A 212 -2.41 21.50 21.13
CA VAL A 212 -1.34 20.58 21.60
C VAL A 212 -0.82 21.11 22.94
N ARG A 213 -1.58 20.83 24.00
CA ARG A 213 -1.05 20.85 25.35
C ARG A 213 -0.33 19.54 25.57
N VAL A 214 0.96 19.61 25.91
CA VAL A 214 1.69 18.47 26.48
C VAL A 214 1.08 18.17 27.85
N THR A 215 -0.02 17.44 27.86
CA THR A 215 -0.69 16.96 29.07
C THR A 215 -1.04 15.49 28.90
N GLY A 216 -0.04 14.62 29.04
CA GLY A 216 -0.22 13.21 29.38
C GLY A 216 0.56 12.95 30.68
N THR A 217 -0.12 12.87 31.82
CA THR A 217 0.50 12.97 33.15
C THR A 217 0.70 11.65 33.89
N ASN A 218 0.32 10.49 33.32
CA ASN A 218 0.09 9.28 34.12
C ASN A 218 0.88 8.02 33.69
N TYR A 219 1.99 8.11 32.94
CA TYR A 219 2.87 6.94 32.78
C TYR A 219 3.60 6.64 34.09
N PRO A 220 3.70 5.38 34.56
CA PRO A 220 4.37 5.07 35.82
C PRO A 220 5.82 5.52 35.82
N LYS A 221 6.20 6.39 36.78
CA LYS A 221 7.54 7.01 36.85
C LYS A 221 8.68 6.00 37.03
N ASN A 222 8.37 4.79 37.50
CA ASN A 222 9.33 3.72 37.78
C ASN A 222 9.31 2.61 36.73
N ARG A 223 8.64 2.81 35.58
CA ARG A 223 8.62 1.83 34.49
C ARG A 223 9.15 2.46 33.20
N HIS A 224 9.92 1.67 32.45
CA HIS A 224 10.38 2.08 31.13
C HIS A 224 9.23 2.02 30.11
N PRO A 225 9.21 2.86 29.06
CA PRO A 225 8.21 2.77 28.01
C PRO A 225 8.03 1.34 27.46
N GLY A 226 6.79 0.93 27.20
CA GLY A 226 6.44 -0.43 26.77
C GLY A 226 6.23 -1.44 27.90
N TRP A 227 6.57 -1.12 29.17
CA TRP A 227 6.43 -2.05 30.30
C TRP A 227 5.10 -2.00 31.05
N SER A 228 4.21 -1.08 30.66
CA SER A 228 2.89 -0.89 31.29
C SER A 228 1.80 -1.14 30.26
N ARG A 229 0.69 -1.77 30.66
CA ARG A 229 -0.46 -2.05 29.77
C ARG A 229 -0.87 -0.80 28.98
N GLY A 230 -1.24 -0.99 27.70
CA GLY A 230 -1.57 0.10 26.79
C GLY A 230 -0.38 0.89 26.23
N SER A 231 0.87 0.47 26.51
CA SER A 231 2.07 1.11 25.94
C SER A 231 2.89 0.15 25.08
N ILE A 232 3.63 0.73 24.14
CA ILE A 232 4.53 0.02 23.23
C ILE A 232 5.82 0.81 23.06
N ALA A 233 6.97 0.14 23.01
CA ALA A 233 8.27 0.78 22.81
C ALA A 233 9.30 -0.14 22.17
N TYR A 234 10.17 0.43 21.35
CA TYR A 234 11.37 -0.21 20.82
C TYR A 234 12.59 0.24 21.64
N HIS A 235 13.30 -0.72 22.24
CA HIS A 235 14.40 -0.43 23.17
C HIS A 235 15.75 -0.46 22.43
N ALA A 236 16.57 0.54 22.72
CA ALA A 236 17.82 0.81 22.00
C ALA A 236 18.95 -0.18 22.35
N ASP A 237 18.98 -0.68 23.57
CA ASP A 237 20.08 -1.48 24.13
C ASP A 237 20.08 -2.93 23.63
N ASP A 238 18.89 -3.54 23.55
CA ASP A 238 18.74 -4.95 23.16
C ASP A 238 18.02 -5.15 21.82
N GLY A 239 17.42 -4.09 21.26
CA GLY A 239 16.69 -4.15 20.00
C GLY A 239 15.35 -4.90 20.12
N LYS A 240 14.78 -5.01 21.31
CA LYS A 240 13.49 -5.66 21.51
C LYS A 240 12.32 -4.69 21.48
N LEU A 241 11.15 -5.26 21.19
CA LEU A 241 9.87 -4.57 21.28
C LEU A 241 9.18 -4.96 22.58
N PHE A 242 8.77 -3.98 23.36
CA PHE A 242 8.03 -4.15 24.60
C PHE A 242 6.61 -3.63 24.40
N GLN A 243 5.62 -4.45 24.72
CA GLN A 243 4.21 -4.11 24.60
C GLN A 243 3.49 -4.53 25.88
N GLY A 244 3.08 -3.56 26.69
CA GLY A 244 2.31 -3.82 27.89
C GLY A 244 3.02 -4.53 29.04
N SER A 245 4.28 -4.99 28.87
CA SER A 245 4.95 -5.90 29.78
C SER A 245 6.46 -5.69 29.83
N GLY A 246 7.10 -6.15 30.92
CA GLY A 246 8.56 -6.12 31.08
C GLY A 246 9.32 -7.18 30.28
N VAL A 247 8.62 -7.96 29.43
CA VAL A 247 9.23 -9.01 28.59
C VAL A 247 9.21 -8.54 27.14
N GLY A 248 10.40 -8.35 26.56
CA GLY A 248 10.54 -7.89 25.18
C GLY A 248 10.61 -9.04 24.17
N ASP A 249 10.02 -8.83 23.01
CA ASP A 249 10.10 -9.71 21.84
C ASP A 249 11.29 -9.33 20.94
N ALA A 250 11.90 -10.32 20.28
CA ALA A 250 12.90 -10.03 19.25
C ALA A 250 12.27 -9.23 18.10
N PHE A 251 12.86 -8.09 17.77
CA PHE A 251 12.25 -7.14 16.82
C PHE A 251 13.26 -6.52 15.86
N GLY A 252 14.30 -5.89 16.38
CA GLY A 252 15.24 -5.10 15.59
C GLY A 252 16.67 -5.16 16.08
N PRO A 253 17.60 -4.51 15.38
CA PRO A 253 18.99 -4.43 15.80
C PRO A 253 19.18 -3.31 16.82
N ARG A 254 19.82 -3.61 17.96
CA ARG A 254 20.28 -2.62 18.95
C ARG A 254 20.95 -1.39 18.30
N CYS A 255 20.71 -0.24 18.90
CA CYS A 255 21.20 1.07 18.47
C CYS A 255 22.49 1.46 19.21
N PHE A 256 23.25 2.36 18.61
CA PHE A 256 24.52 2.87 19.11
C PHE A 256 24.59 4.39 18.99
N GLU A 257 25.63 4.99 19.58
CA GLU A 257 25.89 6.42 19.45
C GLU A 257 25.90 6.85 17.97
N GLY A 258 25.13 7.90 17.67
CA GLY A 258 24.95 8.43 16.32
C GLY A 258 23.72 7.88 15.58
N ASP A 259 23.10 6.80 16.05
CA ASP A 259 21.83 6.33 15.49
C ASP A 259 20.67 7.28 15.85
N VAL A 260 19.75 7.45 14.90
CA VAL A 260 18.50 8.18 15.07
C VAL A 260 17.36 7.18 15.19
N MET A 261 16.61 7.23 16.29
CA MET A 261 15.42 6.39 16.49
C MET A 261 14.15 7.22 16.32
N GLY A 262 13.12 6.61 15.75
CA GLY A 262 11.79 7.21 15.63
C GLY A 262 10.69 6.21 15.89
N CYS A 263 9.48 6.72 16.13
CA CYS A 263 8.26 5.95 16.21
C CYS A 263 7.12 6.73 15.53
N GLY A 264 6.12 6.02 15.03
CA GLY A 264 4.92 6.62 14.46
C GLY A 264 3.75 5.67 14.47
N ILE A 265 2.58 6.21 14.12
CA ILE A 265 1.32 5.47 14.04
C ILE A 265 0.82 5.58 12.62
N MET A 266 0.45 4.45 12.02
CA MET A 266 -0.30 4.38 10.79
C MET A 266 -1.76 4.11 11.16
N PHE A 267 -2.61 5.12 10.94
CA PHE A 267 -4.05 4.98 11.12
C PHE A 267 -4.65 4.31 9.87
N PRO A 268 -5.46 3.25 10.04
CA PRO A 268 -6.31 2.73 8.97
C PRO A 268 -7.16 3.85 8.36
N ARG A 269 -7.48 3.75 7.06
CA ARG A 269 -8.27 4.78 6.35
C ARG A 269 -9.68 4.95 6.89
N ASP A 270 -10.20 3.91 7.53
CA ASP A 270 -11.49 3.84 8.20
C ASP A 270 -11.42 4.12 9.71
N TYR A 271 -10.27 4.59 10.20
CA TYR A 271 -10.11 4.95 11.61
C TYR A 271 -10.96 6.18 11.96
N ILE A 272 -12.07 5.96 12.66
CA ILE A 272 -12.91 7.01 13.22
C ILE A 272 -12.33 7.39 14.59
N LEU A 273 -11.92 8.66 14.73
CA LEU A 273 -11.63 9.23 16.04
C LEU A 273 -12.94 9.24 16.83
N ASP A 274 -13.01 8.43 17.89
CA ASP A 274 -14.06 8.56 18.89
C ASP A 274 -13.79 9.86 19.66
N SER A 275 -14.19 10.98 19.08
CA SER A 275 -14.21 12.28 19.74
C SER A 275 -15.24 12.14 20.87
N GLY A 276 -14.77 11.78 22.05
CA GLY A 276 -15.59 11.74 23.25
C GLY A 276 -16.28 13.08 23.42
N ASP A 277 -17.59 13.09 23.15
CA ASP A 277 -18.60 14.01 23.65
C ASP A 277 -18.14 15.49 23.79
N ASP A 278 -18.02 16.19 22.67
CA ASP A 278 -18.11 17.66 22.65
C ASP A 278 -19.57 18.06 22.94
N SER A 279 -19.99 17.93 24.20
CA SER A 279 -21.22 18.51 24.70
C SER A 279 -20.98 20.00 24.98
N ASP A 280 -21.26 20.84 23.99
CA ASP A 280 -21.28 22.30 24.12
C ASP A 280 -22.56 22.76 24.85
N ASP A 281 -22.35 23.44 25.97
CA ASP A 281 -23.19 24.36 26.76
C ASP A 281 -24.69 24.12 27.02
N GLY A 282 -25.04 24.15 28.32
CA GLY A 282 -26.31 24.74 28.78
C GLY A 282 -26.94 24.18 30.06
N ASP A 283 -26.58 24.78 31.20
CA ASP A 283 -27.33 24.82 32.47
C ASP A 283 -27.50 23.53 33.31
N LEU A 284 -26.80 23.47 34.47
CA LEU A 284 -27.42 23.48 35.81
C LEU A 284 -26.38 23.27 36.95
N GLU A 285 -26.27 24.32 37.77
CA GLU A 285 -26.01 24.37 39.22
C GLU A 285 -24.80 23.68 39.90
N VAL A 286 -23.83 24.55 40.24
CA VAL A 286 -22.97 24.66 41.44
C VAL A 286 -23.20 23.69 42.62
N TRP A 287 -22.14 22.99 43.05
CA TRP A 287 -21.69 23.00 44.46
C TRP A 287 -20.17 22.73 44.61
N PRO A 288 -19.43 23.49 45.45
CA PRO A 288 -17.97 23.39 45.54
C PRO A 288 -17.53 22.58 46.76
N LYS A 289 -16.54 21.67 46.60
CA LYS A 289 -15.72 21.22 47.75
C LYS A 289 -14.24 21.03 47.41
N GLN A 290 -13.50 22.09 47.73
CA GLN A 290 -12.31 22.08 48.58
C GLN A 290 -11.08 21.27 48.15
N ARG A 291 -10.05 22.01 47.70
CA ARG A 291 -8.64 21.64 47.79
C ARG A 291 -8.30 21.13 49.20
N ARG A 292 -7.65 19.98 49.28
CA ARG A 292 -6.82 19.63 50.43
C ARG A 292 -5.53 18.95 49.94
N VAL A 293 -4.44 19.66 50.15
CA VAL A 293 -3.06 19.17 49.99
C VAL A 293 -2.77 18.23 51.15
N GLN A 294 -2.29 17.02 50.88
CA GLN A 294 -1.50 16.23 51.82
C GLN A 294 -0.33 15.58 51.08
N ASN A 295 0.86 15.87 51.58
CA ASN A 295 2.12 15.21 51.25
C ASN A 295 2.34 14.03 52.22
N GLU A 296 3.05 13.03 51.71
CA GLU A 296 3.80 11.96 52.41
C GLU A 296 3.01 10.89 53.17
N LEU A 297 3.15 9.64 52.72
CA LEU A 297 3.96 8.61 53.41
C LEU A 297 3.94 7.28 52.65
N TYR A 298 5.08 6.59 52.69
CA TYR A 298 5.36 5.26 52.17
C TYR A 298 4.25 4.24 52.46
N MET A 299 3.71 3.62 51.41
CA MET A 299 3.09 2.30 51.48
C MET A 299 3.51 1.52 50.22
N ASN A 300 4.03 0.31 50.47
CA ASN A 300 4.13 -0.75 49.49
C ASN A 300 2.71 -1.10 49.06
N ASP A 301 2.36 -0.82 47.81
CA ASP A 301 1.22 -1.46 47.19
C ASP A 301 1.80 -2.35 46.09
N GLU A 302 1.77 -3.65 46.36
CA GLU A 302 1.82 -4.68 45.33
C GLU A 302 0.61 -4.40 44.43
N ASP A 303 0.84 -3.75 43.29
CA ASP A 303 -0.22 -3.48 42.31
C ASP A 303 -0.74 -4.82 41.80
N GLU A 304 -1.86 -5.26 42.39
CA GLU A 304 -2.68 -6.35 41.90
C GLU A 304 -3.01 -6.07 40.43
N GLU A 305 -2.56 -6.96 39.54
CA GLU A 305 -2.96 -6.93 38.14
C GLU A 305 -4.46 -7.23 38.05
N GLU A 306 -5.27 -6.18 38.00
CA GLU A 306 -6.69 -6.29 37.72
C GLU A 306 -6.83 -6.76 36.26
N ASP A 307 -7.20 -8.04 36.09
CA ASP A 307 -7.52 -8.66 34.81
C ASP A 307 -8.79 -8.03 34.22
N GLY A 308 -8.63 -6.84 33.65
CA GLY A 308 -9.63 -6.19 32.80
C GLY A 308 -9.65 -6.85 31.43
N GLU A 309 -10.83 -7.33 31.02
CA GLU A 309 -11.13 -7.87 29.70
C GLU A 309 -10.60 -6.94 28.59
N GLU A 310 -9.93 -7.51 27.58
CA GLU A 310 -9.49 -6.78 26.39
C GLU A 310 -10.73 -6.18 25.70
N GLN A 311 -10.97 -4.89 25.91
CA GLN A 311 -11.96 -4.15 25.14
C GLN A 311 -11.53 -4.21 23.66
N GLU A 312 -12.47 -4.60 22.80
CA GLU A 312 -12.34 -4.63 21.34
C GLU A 312 -12.29 -3.19 20.80
N GLY A 313 -11.21 -2.48 21.12
CA GLY A 313 -10.94 -1.12 20.70
C GLY A 313 -10.29 -1.06 19.31
N SER A 314 -10.41 0.10 18.66
CA SER A 314 -9.79 0.35 17.36
C SER A 314 -8.29 0.02 17.39
N LYS A 315 -7.84 -0.76 16.42
CA LYS A 315 -6.44 -1.13 16.28
C LYS A 315 -5.73 -0.22 15.28
N VAL A 316 -4.47 0.08 15.57
CA VAL A 316 -3.59 0.87 14.71
C VAL A 316 -2.26 0.15 14.54
N MET A 317 -1.55 0.47 13.46
CA MET A 317 -0.21 -0.05 13.23
C MET A 317 0.81 0.94 13.79
N VAL A 318 1.52 0.58 14.86
CA VAL A 318 2.65 1.35 15.37
C VAL A 318 3.92 0.85 14.69
N PHE A 319 4.76 1.78 14.22
CA PHE A 319 6.05 1.46 13.60
C PHE A 319 7.20 2.17 14.31
N PHE A 320 8.39 1.58 14.21
CA PHE A 320 9.62 2.13 14.74
C PHE A 320 10.67 2.25 13.64
N THR A 321 11.52 3.27 13.72
CA THR A 321 12.57 3.53 12.73
C THR A 321 13.95 3.62 13.37
N ARG A 322 14.97 3.29 12.58
CA ARG A 322 16.38 3.53 12.86
C ARG A 322 17.02 4.16 11.62
N ASN A 323 17.66 5.31 11.79
CA ASN A 323 18.29 6.09 10.72
C ASN A 323 17.36 6.33 9.52
N GLY A 324 16.09 6.64 9.81
CA GLY A 324 15.07 6.91 8.79
C GLY A 324 14.51 5.67 8.08
N LYS A 325 14.95 4.45 8.44
CA LYS A 325 14.40 3.19 7.91
C LYS A 325 13.50 2.51 8.94
N VAL A 326 12.40 1.93 8.51
CA VAL A 326 11.52 1.17 9.41
C VAL A 326 12.24 -0.10 9.87
N VAL A 327 12.23 -0.33 11.18
CA VAL A 327 12.78 -1.53 11.83
C VAL A 327 11.72 -2.63 11.87
N GLY A 328 10.47 -2.24 12.11
CA GLY A 328 9.32 -3.13 12.11
C GLY A 328 8.04 -2.41 12.51
N ARG A 329 6.94 -3.17 12.52
CA ARG A 329 5.60 -2.68 12.84
C ARG A 329 4.89 -3.65 13.79
N ARG A 330 3.92 -3.14 14.53
CA ARG A 330 3.08 -3.92 15.44
C ARG A 330 1.66 -3.37 15.44
N GLU A 331 0.70 -4.26 15.22
CA GLU A 331 -0.71 -3.93 15.45
C GLU A 331 -0.97 -3.84 16.95
N VAL A 332 -1.53 -2.72 17.40
CA VAL A 332 -1.85 -2.49 18.81
C VAL A 332 -3.23 -1.86 18.93
N ALA A 333 -3.97 -2.24 19.98
CA ALA A 333 -5.17 -1.53 20.37
C ALA A 333 -4.79 -0.12 20.84
N VAL A 334 -5.57 0.88 20.44
CA VAL A 334 -5.36 2.26 20.89
C VAL A 334 -5.80 2.37 22.35
N PRO A 335 -4.92 2.78 23.29
CA PRO A 335 -5.30 2.96 24.67
C PRO A 335 -6.27 4.14 24.82
N ALA A 336 -7.07 4.15 25.88
CA ALA A 336 -7.91 5.30 26.21
C ALA A 336 -7.05 6.57 26.34
N GLY A 337 -7.40 7.62 25.58
CA GLY A 337 -6.63 8.87 25.50
C GLY A 337 -5.50 8.86 24.46
N GLY A 338 -5.27 7.75 23.77
CA GLY A 338 -4.29 7.65 22.69
C GLY A 338 -2.84 7.49 23.16
N PHE A 339 -1.93 7.46 22.19
CA PHE A 339 -0.50 7.31 22.44
C PHE A 339 0.18 8.67 22.60
N TYR A 340 1.14 8.74 23.53
CA TYR A 340 1.97 9.93 23.74
C TYR A 340 3.45 9.60 23.51
N PRO A 341 4.20 10.44 22.78
CA PRO A 341 5.63 10.25 22.60
C PRO A 341 6.34 10.24 23.96
N THR A 342 7.03 9.14 24.28
CA THR A 342 7.67 8.96 25.58
C THR A 342 9.09 8.44 25.39
N ILE A 343 10.03 8.99 26.15
CA ILE A 343 11.43 8.58 26.16
C ILE A 343 11.78 8.13 27.58
N GLY A 344 12.35 6.92 27.68
CA GLY A 344 12.95 6.42 28.92
C GLY A 344 14.47 6.44 28.82
N MET A 345 15.13 6.73 29.95
CA MET A 345 16.57 6.58 30.14
C MET A 345 16.79 5.88 31.47
N MET A 346 17.73 4.94 31.54
CA MET A 346 17.92 4.08 32.72
C MET A 346 19.33 4.18 33.32
N SER A 347 20.30 4.70 32.56
CA SER A 347 21.68 4.86 33.05
C SER A 347 22.05 6.32 33.27
N THR A 348 22.88 6.56 34.28
CA THR A 348 23.41 7.90 34.56
C THR A 348 24.35 8.34 33.43
N GLY A 349 24.13 9.55 32.90
CA GLY A 349 24.97 10.12 31.84
C GLY A 349 24.49 9.82 30.42
N GLU A 350 23.40 9.06 30.24
CA GLU A 350 22.71 8.94 28.95
C GLU A 350 22.27 10.32 28.45
N LYS A 351 22.50 10.56 27.16
CA LYS A 351 22.14 11.81 26.50
C LYS A 351 21.57 11.48 25.15
N ILE A 352 20.49 12.19 24.82
CA ILE A 352 19.86 12.12 23.52
C ILE A 352 19.64 13.53 22.99
N ARG A 353 19.51 13.64 21.67
CA ARG A 353 18.96 14.83 21.03
C ARG A 353 17.55 14.48 20.57
N VAL A 354 16.58 15.25 21.04
CA VAL A 354 15.17 15.06 20.67
C VAL A 354 14.82 16.08 19.61
N ASP A 355 14.16 15.61 18.54
CA ASP A 355 13.45 16.47 17.61
C ASP A 355 11.96 16.27 17.83
N LEU A 356 11.27 17.33 18.29
CA LEU A 356 9.82 17.33 18.52
C LEU A 356 9.06 18.00 17.37
N HIS A 357 9.71 18.23 16.23
CA HIS A 357 9.05 18.61 14.97
C HIS A 357 8.83 17.32 14.17
N PRO A 358 7.66 16.67 14.29
CA PRO A 358 7.42 15.42 13.58
C PRO A 358 7.56 15.62 12.06
N LEU A 359 8.00 14.59 11.33
CA LEU A 359 8.16 14.57 9.87
C LEU A 359 6.82 14.61 9.09
N SER A 360 5.71 14.79 9.80
CA SER A 360 4.40 15.15 9.29
C SER A 360 4.10 16.56 9.81
N GLY A 361 4.28 17.55 8.93
CA GLY A 361 3.93 18.96 9.18
C GLY A 361 2.43 19.20 9.13
#